data_AF-A0A3C1SCU2-F1
#
_entry.id   AF-A0A3C1SCU2-F1
#
_cell.length_a   1.000
_cell.length_b   1.000
_cell.length_c   1.000
_cell.angle_alpha   90.00
_cell.angle_beta   90.00
_cell.angle_gamma   90.00
#
_symmetry.space_group_name_H-M   'P 1'
#
loop_
_entity.id
_entity.type
_entity.pdbx_description
1 polymer ?
#
loop_
_entity_poly.entity_id
_entity_poly.type
_entity_poly.pdbx_seq_one_letter_code
_entity_poly.pdbx_strand_id
1 'polypeptide(L)'
;MKPYPLEKQMKTLDKEEKNLLDSIENDEWISDYETSEQFESRKTELMKAARNTLNIHNDLKEIEIIIHLPQNVFQKIRTSAEKSGIHYQNWIINTLQKMAEIA
;
A
#
# COMPACT_ATOMS: atom_id res chain seq x y z
N MET A 1 -1.92 -38.45 4.84
CA MET A 1 -2.78 -38.35 3.65
C MET A 1 -1.90 -38.44 2.42
N LYS A 2 -2.22 -39.29 1.44
CA LYS A 2 -1.50 -39.29 0.15
C LYS A 2 -1.96 -38.06 -0.64
N PRO A 3 -1.06 -37.29 -1.28
CA PRO A 3 -1.47 -36.19 -2.13
C PRO A 3 -2.37 -36.70 -3.26
N TYR A 4 -3.36 -35.89 -3.65
CA TYR A 4 -4.25 -36.22 -4.76
C TYR A 4 -3.47 -36.29 -6.09
N PRO A 5 -3.95 -37.05 -7.08
CA PRO A 5 -3.35 -37.09 -8.42
C PRO A 5 -3.29 -35.67 -9.01
N LEU A 6 -2.16 -35.30 -9.64
CA LEU A 6 -1.91 -33.97 -10.23
C LEU A 6 -3.08 -33.49 -11.11
N GLU A 7 -3.66 -34.39 -11.90
CA GLU A 7 -4.82 -34.13 -12.78
C GLU A 7 -6.06 -33.56 -12.04
N LYS A 8 -6.26 -33.92 -10.77
CA LYS A 8 -7.36 -33.39 -9.94
C LYS A 8 -7.05 -32.01 -9.36
N GLN A 9 -5.77 -31.67 -9.21
CA GLN A 9 -5.30 -30.36 -8.74
C GLN A 9 -5.29 -29.33 -9.87
N MET A 10 -5.17 -29.77 -11.13
CA MET A 10 -5.18 -28.90 -12.30
C MET A 10 -6.56 -28.31 -12.66
N LYS A 11 -7.66 -28.87 -12.14
CA LYS A 11 -9.03 -28.38 -12.44
C LYS A 11 -9.41 -27.07 -11.77
N THR A 12 -8.59 -26.60 -10.83
CA THR A 12 -8.83 -25.40 -10.03
C THR A 12 -7.92 -24.23 -10.38
N LEU A 13 -7.00 -24.41 -11.33
CA LEU A 13 -6.09 -23.36 -11.75
C LEU A 13 -6.82 -22.37 -12.64
N ASP A 14 -6.66 -21.10 -12.35
CA ASP A 14 -7.09 -20.05 -13.26
C ASP A 14 -6.24 -20.05 -14.54
N LYS A 15 -6.64 -19.23 -15.52
CA LYS A 15 -5.97 -19.18 -16.83
C LYS A 15 -4.52 -18.70 -16.71
N GLU A 16 -4.22 -17.82 -15.75
CA GLU A 16 -2.88 -17.27 -15.53
C GLU A 16 -1.99 -18.29 -14.83
N GLU A 17 -2.51 -18.96 -13.80
CA GLU A 17 -1.82 -20.03 -13.08
C GLU A 17 -1.49 -21.22 -13.98
N LYS A 18 -2.40 -21.58 -14.89
CA LYS A 18 -2.15 -22.62 -15.88
C LYS A 18 -1.05 -22.22 -16.86
N ASN A 19 -1.11 -20.99 -17.38
CA ASN A 19 -0.07 -20.48 -18.28
C ASN A 19 1.30 -20.42 -17.61
N LEU A 20 1.35 -20.07 -16.32
CA LEU A 20 2.58 -20.06 -15.53
C LEU A 20 3.16 -21.48 -15.40
N LEU A 21 2.32 -22.48 -15.06
CA LEU A 21 2.75 -23.87 -14.98
C LEU A 21 3.23 -24.41 -16.33
N ASP A 22 2.49 -24.16 -17.40
CA ASP A 22 2.88 -24.55 -18.75
C ASP A 22 4.21 -23.87 -19.15
N SER A 23 4.47 -22.63 -18.74
CA SER A 23 5.75 -21.93 -19.00
C SER A 23 6.93 -22.51 -18.22
N ILE A 24 6.70 -22.99 -16.98
CA ILE A 24 7.73 -23.64 -16.16
C ILE A 24 8.04 -25.04 -16.70
N GLU A 25 7.03 -25.80 -17.12
CA GLU A 25 7.21 -27.15 -17.66
C GLU A 25 7.92 -27.17 -19.02
N ASN A 26 7.74 -26.13 -19.84
CA ASN A 26 8.37 -26.01 -21.15
C ASN A 26 9.73 -25.29 -21.15
N ASP A 27 10.31 -25.00 -19.96
CA ASP A 27 11.53 -24.18 -19.81
C ASP A 27 11.44 -22.79 -20.50
N GLU A 28 10.22 -22.31 -20.75
CA GLU A 28 9.93 -20.99 -21.33
C GLU A 28 9.79 -19.90 -20.27
N TRP A 29 9.98 -20.25 -19.00
CA TRP A 29 9.94 -19.31 -17.89
C TRP A 29 11.11 -18.33 -18.00
N ILE A 30 10.82 -17.12 -18.45
CA ILE A 30 11.75 -16.00 -18.42
C ILE A 30 11.60 -15.34 -17.05
N SER A 31 12.59 -15.56 -16.18
CA SER A 31 12.74 -14.74 -14.98
C SER A 31 12.80 -13.27 -15.42
N ASP A 32 11.91 -12.42 -14.89
CA ASP A 32 11.98 -10.96 -15.07
C ASP A 32 13.32 -10.36 -14.57
N TYR A 33 14.10 -11.17 -13.84
CA TYR A 33 15.42 -10.85 -13.35
C TYR A 33 16.47 -11.64 -14.12
N GLU A 34 17.37 -10.95 -14.81
CA GLU A 34 18.47 -11.54 -15.58
C GLU A 34 19.56 -12.13 -14.67
N THR A 35 19.59 -11.73 -13.39
CA THR A 35 20.59 -12.16 -12.42
C THR A 35 20.00 -12.37 -11.02
N SER A 36 20.61 -13.25 -10.24
CA SER A 36 20.27 -13.48 -8.82
C SER A 36 20.46 -12.23 -7.96
N GLU A 37 21.37 -11.34 -8.35
CA GLU A 37 21.65 -10.08 -7.67
C GLU A 37 20.51 -9.07 -7.82
N GLN A 38 19.90 -8.99 -9.01
CA GLN A 38 18.69 -8.17 -9.24
C GLN A 38 17.50 -8.66 -8.39
N PHE A 39 17.33 -9.98 -8.28
CA PHE A 39 16.29 -10.57 -7.44
C PHE A 39 16.49 -10.24 -5.96
N GLU A 40 17.70 -10.44 -5.42
CA GLU A 40 17.97 -10.14 -4.00
C GLU A 40 17.90 -8.65 -3.68
N SER A 41 18.31 -7.78 -4.62
CA SER A 41 18.14 -6.33 -4.51
C SER A 41 16.66 -5.95 -4.41
N ARG A 42 15.83 -6.47 -5.33
CA ARG A 42 14.40 -6.19 -5.36
C ARG A 42 13.67 -6.75 -4.15
N LYS A 43 14.00 -7.95 -3.71
CA LYS A 43 13.49 -8.58 -2.49
C LYS A 43 13.81 -7.75 -1.25
N THR A 44 15.04 -7.23 -1.15
CA THR A 44 15.46 -6.37 -0.03
C THR A 44 14.68 -5.06 -0.02
N GLU A 45 14.50 -4.44 -1.18
CA GLU A 45 13.70 -3.21 -1.35
C GLU A 45 12.24 -3.43 -0.94
N LEU A 46 11.61 -4.50 -1.43
CA LEU A 46 10.23 -4.85 -1.08
C LEU A 46 10.08 -5.22 0.39
N MET A 47 11.04 -5.92 0.98
CA MET A 47 11.06 -6.19 2.43
C MET A 47 11.18 -4.90 3.24
N LYS A 48 11.98 -3.93 2.78
CA LYS A 48 12.10 -2.62 3.42
C LYS A 48 10.80 -1.83 3.29
N ALA A 49 10.17 -1.84 2.12
CA ALA A 49 8.88 -1.23 1.89
C ALA A 49 7.81 -1.83 2.81
N ALA A 50 7.70 -3.16 2.87
CA ALA A 50 6.77 -3.88 3.75
C ALA A 50 7.01 -3.59 5.24
N ARG A 51 8.27 -3.54 5.67
CA ARG A 51 8.63 -3.14 7.05
C ARG A 51 8.23 -1.70 7.35
N ASN A 52 8.40 -0.80 6.39
CA ASN A 52 7.97 0.59 6.54
C ASN A 52 6.44 0.69 6.62
N THR A 53 5.67 -0.06 5.83
CA THR A 53 4.20 -0.11 5.95
C THR A 53 3.74 -0.71 7.28
N LEU A 54 4.42 -1.75 7.78
CA LEU A 54 4.12 -2.32 9.10
C LEU A 54 4.50 -1.37 10.25
N ASN A 55 5.60 -0.61 10.10
CA ASN A 55 5.94 0.45 11.05
C ASN A 55 4.92 1.58 11.03
N ILE A 56 4.35 1.95 9.87
CA ILE A 56 3.22 2.89 9.78
C ILE A 56 2.00 2.36 10.55
N HIS A 57 1.78 1.03 10.58
CA HIS A 57 0.71 0.43 11.37
C HIS A 57 0.98 0.41 12.89
N ASN A 58 2.24 0.31 13.32
CA ASN A 58 2.64 0.41 14.74
C ASN A 58 2.82 1.87 15.22
N ASP A 59 3.05 2.81 14.30
CA ASP A 59 3.10 4.25 14.51
C ASP A 59 1.81 4.94 14.04
N LEU A 60 0.65 4.29 14.19
CA LEU A 60 -0.60 5.00 14.50
C LEU A 60 -0.51 5.63 15.91
N LYS A 61 0.63 6.25 16.22
CA LYS A 61 0.74 7.19 17.32
C LYS A 61 0.05 8.44 16.81
N GLU A 62 -1.12 8.72 17.37
CA GLU A 62 -1.75 10.02 17.21
C GLU A 62 -0.70 11.09 17.58
N ILE A 63 -0.22 11.82 16.57
CA ILE A 63 0.68 12.95 16.79
C ILE A 63 -0.23 14.10 17.22
N GLU A 64 -0.21 14.42 18.51
CA GLU A 64 -0.96 15.56 19.03
C GLU A 64 -0.24 16.86 18.66
N ILE A 65 -0.88 17.69 17.85
CA ILE A 65 -0.35 18.99 17.43
C ILE A 65 -1.23 20.09 18.02
N ILE A 66 -0.66 20.90 18.91
CA ILE A 66 -1.34 22.06 19.48
C ILE A 66 -1.10 23.27 18.58
N ILE A 67 -2.14 23.74 17.91
CA ILE A 67 -2.10 24.92 17.03
C ILE A 67 -2.84 26.07 17.70
N HIS A 68 -2.15 27.20 17.90
CA HIS A 68 -2.77 28.43 18.38
C HIS A 68 -3.21 29.29 17.20
N LEU A 69 -4.51 29.54 17.10
CA LEU A 69 -5.12 30.30 16.00
C LEU A 69 -5.93 31.48 16.56
N PRO A 70 -5.92 32.63 15.87
CA PRO A 70 -6.87 33.70 16.15
C PRO A 70 -8.33 33.21 15.98
N GLN A 71 -9.23 33.66 16.86
CA GLN A 71 -10.62 33.20 16.88
C GLN A 71 -11.34 33.40 15.54
N ASN A 72 -11.09 34.51 14.85
CA ASN A 72 -11.66 34.81 13.54
C ASN A 72 -11.21 33.81 12.45
N VAL A 73 -9.97 33.32 12.52
CA VAL A 73 -9.44 32.32 11.58
C VAL A 73 -10.05 30.96 11.88
N PHE A 74 -10.13 30.58 13.16
CA PHE A 74 -10.75 29.32 13.58
C PHE A 74 -12.21 29.21 13.13
N GLN A 75 -12.99 30.29 13.25
CA GLN A 75 -14.38 30.31 12.78
C GLN A 75 -14.48 30.09 11.27
N LYS A 76 -13.60 30.70 10.46
CA LYS A 76 -13.58 30.48 9.00
C LYS A 76 -13.28 29.03 8.64
N ILE A 77 -12.35 28.39 9.36
CA ILE A 77 -12.03 26.97 9.19
C ILE A 77 -13.25 26.12 9.52
N ARG A 78 -13.91 26.39 10.65
CA ARG A 78 -15.12 25.67 11.05
C ARG A 78 -16.24 25.78 10.03
N THR A 79 -16.54 26.99 9.54
CA THR A 79 -17.55 27.19 8.50
C THR A 79 -17.18 26.47 7.20
N SER A 80 -15.90 26.44 6.84
CA SER A 80 -15.42 25.72 5.64
C SER A 80 -15.56 24.20 5.80
N ALA A 81 -15.27 23.69 6.98
CA ALA A 81 -15.42 22.27 7.31
C ALA A 81 -16.90 21.84 7.30
N GLU A 82 -17.78 22.65 7.90
CA GLU A 82 -19.24 22.44 7.88
C GLU A 82 -19.80 22.42 6.45
N LYS A 83 -19.34 23.33 5.58
CA LYS A 83 -19.71 23.32 4.14
C LYS A 83 -19.27 22.04 3.42
N SER A 84 -18.13 21.48 3.82
CA SER A 84 -17.63 20.22 3.28
C SER A 84 -18.22 18.98 3.98
N GLY A 85 -19.08 19.15 4.98
CA GLY A 85 -19.70 18.05 5.72
C GLY A 85 -18.73 17.26 6.61
N ILE A 86 -17.57 17.85 6.96
CA ILE A 86 -16.52 17.18 7.74
C ILE A 86 -16.19 17.96 9.01
N HIS A 87 -15.60 17.27 10.00
CA HIS A 87 -15.10 17.92 11.21
C HIS A 87 -13.91 18.85 10.90
N TYR A 88 -13.77 19.96 11.65
CA TYR A 88 -12.74 20.97 11.38
C TYR A 88 -11.31 20.41 11.48
N GLN A 89 -11.06 19.44 12.38
CA GLN A 89 -9.77 18.76 12.49
C GLN A 89 -9.41 18.01 11.19
N ASN A 90 -10.35 17.25 10.63
CA ASN A 90 -10.15 16.52 9.37
C ASN A 90 -9.97 17.49 8.20
N TRP A 91 -10.68 18.63 8.22
CA TRP A 91 -10.50 19.66 7.21
C TRP A 91 -9.07 20.25 7.23
N ILE A 92 -8.52 20.48 8.43
CA ILE A 92 -7.14 20.96 8.60
C ILE A 92 -6.16 19.91 8.08
N ILE A 93 -6.32 18.64 8.48
CA ILE A 93 -5.44 17.53 8.04
C ILE A 93 -5.47 17.39 6.52
N ASN A 94 -6.65 17.35 5.90
CA ASN A 94 -6.79 17.22 4.45
C ASN A 94 -6.13 18.41 3.72
N THR A 95 -6.25 19.60 4.28
CA THR A 95 -5.59 20.79 3.74
C THR A 95 -4.08 20.68 3.83
N LEU A 96 -3.53 20.23 4.96
CA LEU A 96 -2.10 20.02 5.15
C LEU A 96 -1.55 18.94 4.21
N GLN A 97 -2.25 17.82 4.05
CA GLN A 97 -1.87 16.75 3.12
C GLN A 97 -1.80 17.26 1.69
N LYS A 98 -2.81 18.00 1.23
CA LYS A 98 -2.80 18.62 -0.11
C LYS A 98 -1.62 19.56 -0.31
N MET A 99 -1.23 20.33 0.71
CA MET A 99 -0.05 21.20 0.60
C MET A 99 1.25 20.39 0.52
N ALA A 100 1.35 19.28 1.26
CA ALA A 100 2.52 18.41 1.24
C ALA A 100 2.66 17.61 -0.08
N GLU A 101 1.56 17.29 -0.75
CA GLU A 101 1.57 16.62 -2.06
C GLU A 101 1.98 17.56 -3.22
N ILE A 102 1.82 18.87 -3.03
CA ILE A 102 2.16 19.89 -4.04
C ILE A 102 3.61 20.38 -3.92
N ALA A 103 4.26 20.17 -2.76
CA ALA A 103 5.62 20.59 -2.46
C ALA A 103 6.66 19.52 -2.84
#